data_AF-M0D0I9-F1
#
_entry.id   AF-M0D0I9-F1
#
_cell.length_a   1.000
_cell.length_b   1.000
_cell.length_c   1.000
_cell.angle_alpha   90.00
_cell.angle_beta   90.00
_cell.angle_gamma   90.00
#
_symmetry.space_group_name_H-M   'P 1'
#
loop_
_entity.id
_entity.type
_entity.pdbx_description
1 polymer ?
#
loop_
_entity_poly.entity_id
_entity_poly.type
_entity_poly.pdbx_seq_one_letter_code
_entity_poly.pdbx_strand_id
1 'polypeptide(L)'
;MDEKAPIYAAAAGVIAPVATVRLVGGAVDAGVLNPIVGLVFLFLGPVLGIVWVVSAAWKLGLTGWDPLDRFRSRATVREDIPAQFHDTMSHETLDEPKHEGKVPTNLFVYGLVYCVGVPIFAVVFIL
;
A
#
# COMPACT_ATOMS: atom_id res chain seq x y z
N MET A 1 -15.64 -9.39 6.27
CA MET A 1 -14.70 -8.31 6.65
C MET A 1 -14.35 -8.48 8.11
N ASP A 2 -13.07 -8.47 8.44
CA ASP A 2 -12.56 -8.73 9.79
C ASP A 2 -12.89 -7.56 10.73
N GLU A 3 -13.53 -7.82 11.87
CA GLU A 3 -14.11 -6.81 12.78
C GLU A 3 -13.07 -5.82 13.33
N LYS A 4 -11.79 -6.20 13.30
CA LYS A 4 -10.65 -5.41 13.81
C LYS A 4 -10.01 -4.50 12.76
N ALA A 5 -10.41 -4.58 11.49
CA ALA A 5 -9.88 -3.74 10.41
C ALA A 5 -9.90 -2.23 10.73
N PRO A 6 -10.93 -1.65 11.38
CA PRO A 6 -10.95 -0.22 11.72
C PRO A 6 -9.87 0.18 12.74
N ILE A 7 -9.58 -0.71 13.68
CA ILE A 7 -8.56 -0.48 14.72
C ILE A 7 -7.16 -0.50 14.10
N TYR A 8 -6.91 -1.45 13.20
CA TYR A 8 -5.66 -1.50 12.46
C TYR A 8 -5.49 -0.31 11.51
N ALA A 9 -6.57 0.17 10.90
CA ALA A 9 -6.58 1.39 10.10
C ALA A 9 -6.21 2.62 10.94
N ALA A 10 -6.80 2.75 12.13
CA ALA A 10 -6.49 3.84 13.06
C ALA A 10 -5.03 3.78 13.56
N ALA A 11 -4.51 2.58 13.85
CA ALA A 11 -3.12 2.39 14.24
C ALA A 11 -2.15 2.78 13.11
N ALA A 12 -2.43 2.37 11.88
CA ALA A 12 -1.60 2.69 10.71
C ALA A 12 -1.69 4.17 10.31
N GLY A 13 -2.85 4.81 10.48
CA GLY A 13 -3.08 6.18 10.02
C GLY A 13 -2.82 7.28 11.05
N VAL A 14 -2.78 6.95 12.34
CA VAL A 14 -2.60 7.94 13.41
C VAL A 14 -1.40 7.60 14.29
N ILE A 15 -1.38 6.41 14.88
CA ILE A 15 -0.36 6.05 15.87
C ILE A 15 1.02 5.94 15.23
N ALA A 16 1.14 5.19 14.14
CA ALA A 16 2.43 4.97 13.48
C ALA A 16 3.04 6.28 12.95
N PRO A 17 2.30 7.17 12.24
CA PRO A 17 2.84 8.45 11.81
C PRO A 17 3.30 9.34 12.96
N VAL A 18 2.52 9.45 14.04
CA VAL A 18 2.87 10.27 15.20
C VAL A 18 4.13 9.73 15.88
N ALA A 19 4.23 8.40 16.05
CA ALA A 19 5.42 7.77 16.61
C ALA A 19 6.66 8.05 15.75
N THR A 20 6.55 7.95 14.42
CA THR A 20 7.64 8.28 13.49
C THR A 20 8.10 9.72 13.64
N VAL A 21 7.18 10.69 13.67
CA VAL A 21 7.50 12.11 13.84
C VAL A 21 8.21 12.35 15.17
N ARG A 22 7.73 11.76 16.26
CA ARG A 22 8.33 11.89 17.59
C ARG A 22 9.72 11.27 17.68
N LEU A 23 9.93 10.10 17.06
CA LEU A 23 11.23 9.44 17.02
C LEU A 23 12.25 10.25 16.22
N VAL A 24 11.85 10.77 15.05
CA VAL A 24 12.74 11.61 14.23
C VAL A 24 13.05 12.92 14.95
N GLY A 25 12.05 13.59 15.52
CA GLY A 25 12.26 14.81 16.31
C GLY A 25 13.20 14.58 17.50
N GLY A 26 12.95 13.53 18.29
CA GLY A 26 13.82 13.18 19.42
C GLY A 26 15.25 12.83 19.01
N ALA A 27 15.44 12.18 17.85
CA ALA A 27 16.78 11.89 17.33
C ALA A 27 17.53 13.15 16.88
N VAL A 28 16.81 14.14 16.35
CA VAL A 28 17.37 15.44 15.99
C VAL A 28 17.74 16.24 17.25
N ASP A 29 16.84 16.30 18.24
CA ASP A 29 17.08 17.00 19.51
C ASP A 29 18.25 16.40 20.30
N ALA A 30 18.41 15.08 20.24
CA ALA A 30 19.54 14.37 20.85
C ALA A 30 20.87 14.52 20.07
N GLY A 31 20.87 15.19 18.91
CA GLY A 31 22.04 15.36 18.05
C GLY A 31 22.51 14.09 17.35
N VAL A 32 21.71 13.02 17.36
CA VAL A 32 22.01 11.73 16.73
C VAL A 32 21.68 11.75 15.23
N LEU A 33 20.72 12.60 14.83
CA LEU A 33 20.30 12.76 13.44
C LEU A 33 20.44 14.22 12.98
N ASN A 34 21.00 14.43 11.80
CA ASN A 34 21.07 15.77 11.22
C ASN A 34 19.63 16.28 10.91
N PRO A 35 19.27 17.54 11.27
CA PRO A 35 17.94 18.09 11.03
C PRO A 35 17.46 18.00 9.57
N ILE A 36 18.37 18.23 8.61
CA ILE A 36 18.05 18.14 7.18
C ILE A 36 17.68 16.70 6.79
N VAL A 37 18.43 15.73 7.32
CA VAL A 37 18.13 14.31 7.11
C VAL A 37 16.78 13.94 7.73
N GLY A 38 16.46 14.51 8.91
CA GLY A 38 15.14 14.38 9.53
C GLY A 38 14.01 14.89 8.64
N LEU A 39 14.16 16.09 8.05
CA LEU A 39 13.18 16.65 7.11
C LEU A 39 13.03 15.78 5.85
N VAL A 40 14.13 15.29 5.29
CA VAL A 40 14.09 14.36 4.15
C VAL A 40 13.29 13.10 4.49
N PHE A 41 13.49 12.53 5.68
CA PHE A 41 12.75 11.36 6.15
C PHE A 41 11.26 11.62 6.39
N LEU A 42 10.88 12.83 6.83
CA LEU A 42 9.49 13.16 7.15
C LEU A 42 8.68 13.64 5.94
N PHE A 43 9.34 14.13 4.88
CA PHE A 43 8.65 14.69 3.71
C PHE A 43 8.97 13.95 2.41
N LEU A 44 10.26 13.86 2.04
CA LEU A 44 10.65 13.23 0.78
C LEU A 44 10.44 11.71 0.80
N GLY A 45 10.82 11.05 1.90
CA GLY A 45 10.62 9.61 2.10
C GLY A 45 9.16 9.17 1.87
N PRO A 46 8.17 9.80 2.54
CA PRO A 46 6.77 9.47 2.34
C PRO A 46 6.25 9.73 0.93
N VAL A 47 6.69 10.80 0.26
CA VAL A 47 6.35 11.07 -1.16
C VAL A 47 6.85 9.93 -2.05
N LEU A 48 8.11 9.51 -1.88
CA LEU A 48 8.67 8.38 -2.62
C LEU A 48 7.94 7.06 -2.27
N GLY A 49 7.54 6.90 -1.02
CA GLY A 49 6.72 5.79 -0.55
C GLY A 49 5.38 5.70 -1.27
N ILE A 50 4.66 6.83 -1.44
CA ILE A 50 3.39 6.87 -2.19
C ILE A 50 3.61 6.40 -3.62
N VAL A 51 4.61 6.96 -4.31
CA VAL A 51 4.92 6.58 -5.70
C VAL A 51 5.21 5.08 -5.80
N TRP A 52 5.97 4.54 -4.83
CA TRP A 52 6.27 3.11 -4.79
C TRP A 52 5.03 2.24 -4.53
N VAL A 53 4.19 2.59 -3.54
CA VAL A 53 2.96 1.84 -3.22
C VAL A 53 1.98 1.84 -4.40
N VAL A 54 1.80 2.98 -5.06
CA VAL A 54 0.95 3.09 -6.26
C VAL A 54 1.52 2.26 -7.40
N SER A 55 2.83 2.38 -7.66
CA SER A 55 3.51 1.59 -8.70
C SER A 55 3.41 0.09 -8.44
N ALA A 56 3.53 -0.33 -7.18
CA ALA A 56 3.35 -1.72 -6.76
C ALA A 56 1.90 -2.18 -6.89
N ALA A 57 0.92 -1.33 -6.58
CA ALA A 57 -0.50 -1.63 -6.75
C ALA A 57 -0.86 -1.86 -8.23
N TRP A 58 -0.33 -1.01 -9.12
CA TRP A 58 -0.39 -1.21 -10.58
C TRP A 58 0.29 -2.51 -10.99
N LYS A 59 1.55 -2.71 -10.60
CA LYS A 59 2.27 -3.97 -10.84
C LYS A 59 1.63 -5.19 -10.20
N LEU A 60 0.58 -5.08 -9.39
CA LEU A 60 -0.16 -6.22 -8.85
C LEU A 60 -1.60 -6.31 -9.36
N GLY A 61 -2.02 -5.39 -10.24
CA GLY A 61 -3.38 -5.39 -10.80
C GLY A 61 -4.46 -5.12 -9.75
N LEU A 62 -4.11 -4.40 -8.68
CA LEU A 62 -5.02 -4.16 -7.54
C LEU A 62 -5.96 -2.98 -7.73
N THR A 63 -5.76 -2.22 -8.80
CA THR A 63 -6.57 -1.04 -9.14
C THR A 63 -7.10 -1.18 -10.56
N GLY A 64 -8.40 -0.96 -10.78
CA GLY A 64 -9.01 -1.00 -12.12
C GLY A 64 -8.57 0.10 -13.09
N TRP A 65 -7.63 0.95 -12.68
CA TRP A 65 -7.07 2.08 -13.44
C TRP A 65 -5.56 1.91 -13.69
N ASP A 66 -5.08 0.68 -13.74
CA ASP A 66 -3.66 0.40 -14.01
C ASP A 66 -3.30 0.79 -15.47
N PRO A 67 -2.40 1.77 -15.70
CA PRO A 67 -1.97 2.16 -17.04
C PRO A 67 -1.19 1.05 -17.77
N LEU A 68 -0.70 0.04 -17.04
CA LEU A 68 0.05 -1.10 -17.57
C LEU A 68 -0.82 -2.34 -17.83
N ASP A 69 -2.14 -2.27 -17.57
CA ASP A 69 -3.06 -3.40 -17.74
C ASP A 69 -3.05 -3.96 -19.17
N ARG A 70 -2.78 -3.10 -20.16
CA ARG A 70 -2.70 -3.47 -21.59
C ARG A 70 -1.50 -4.35 -21.94
N PHE A 71 -0.48 -4.39 -21.09
CA PHE A 71 0.78 -5.10 -21.35
C PHE A 71 0.93 -6.36 -20.50
N ARG A 72 -0.11 -6.74 -19.73
CA ARG A 72 -0.04 -7.83 -18.78
C ARG A 72 -0.97 -8.97 -19.17
N SER A 73 -0.43 -10.19 -19.24
CA SER A 73 -1.26 -11.39 -19.19
C SER A 73 -1.71 -11.58 -17.74
N ARG A 74 -2.99 -11.32 -17.45
CA ARG A 74 -3.59 -11.72 -16.17
C ARG A 74 -3.65 -13.25 -16.14
N ALA A 75 -3.34 -13.83 -14.98
CA ALA A 75 -3.63 -15.25 -14.72
C ALA A 75 -5.12 -15.47 -14.94
N THR A 76 -5.48 -16.41 -15.81
CA THR A 76 -6.87 -16.76 -16.08
C THR A 76 -7.40 -17.66 -14.98
N VAL A 77 -8.73 -17.74 -14.85
CA VAL A 77 -9.40 -18.59 -13.86
C VAL A 77 -8.92 -20.05 -13.94
N ARG A 78 -8.53 -20.50 -15.14
CA ARG A 78 -7.89 -21.80 -15.43
C ARG A 78 -6.65 -22.13 -14.59
N GLU A 79 -5.87 -21.16 -14.15
CA GLU A 79 -4.60 -21.41 -13.45
C GLU A 79 -4.76 -21.74 -11.95
N ASP A 80 -5.90 -21.38 -11.34
CA ASP A 80 -6.18 -21.61 -9.90
C ASP A 80 -7.14 -22.79 -9.66
N ILE A 81 -7.81 -23.30 -10.70
CA ILE A 81 -8.80 -24.38 -10.57
C ILE A 81 -8.12 -25.74 -10.82
N PRO A 82 -8.29 -26.75 -9.94
CA PRO A 82 -7.83 -28.11 -10.20
C PRO A 82 -8.48 -28.66 -11.49
N ALA A 83 -7.70 -29.29 -12.37
CA ALA A 83 -8.13 -29.72 -13.70
C ALA A 83 -9.44 -30.52 -13.74
N GLN A 84 -9.78 -31.20 -12.64
CA GLN A 84 -11.03 -31.94 -12.46
C GLN A 84 -12.32 -31.09 -12.54
N PHE A 85 -12.24 -29.76 -12.44
CA PHE A 85 -13.39 -28.85 -12.55
C PHE A 85 -13.44 -28.08 -13.88
N HIS A 86 -12.47 -28.28 -14.76
CA HIS A 86 -12.42 -27.58 -16.06
C HIS A 86 -13.55 -28.04 -17.00
N ASP A 87 -13.96 -29.30 -16.93
CA ASP A 87 -15.03 -29.83 -17.79
C ASP A 87 -16.43 -29.32 -17.39
N THR A 88 -16.57 -28.75 -16.20
CA THR A 88 -17.83 -28.18 -15.68
C THR A 88 -18.01 -26.70 -15.97
N MET A 89 -16.99 -26.00 -16.46
CA MET A 89 -17.05 -24.57 -16.78
C MET A 89 -16.87 -24.35 -18.28
N SER A 90 -17.50 -23.32 -18.84
CA SER A 90 -17.29 -22.99 -20.24
C SER A 90 -15.85 -22.52 -20.46
N HIS A 91 -15.30 -22.81 -21.64
CA HIS A 91 -13.97 -22.32 -22.03
C HIS A 91 -13.87 -20.79 -21.91
N GLU A 92 -14.97 -20.09 -22.20
CA GLU A 92 -15.10 -18.63 -22.08
C GLU A 92 -14.93 -18.15 -20.63
N THR A 93 -15.52 -18.84 -19.65
CA THR A 93 -15.35 -18.55 -18.21
C THR A 93 -13.98 -18.95 -17.68
N LEU A 94 -13.35 -19.99 -18.23
CA LEU A 94 -11.98 -20.38 -17.84
C LEU A 94 -10.92 -19.41 -18.34
N ASP A 95 -11.18 -18.75 -19.47
CA ASP A 95 -10.27 -17.80 -20.11
C ASP A 95 -10.55 -16.35 -19.68
N GLU A 96 -11.55 -16.12 -18.82
CA GLU A 96 -11.81 -14.81 -18.24
C GLU A 96 -10.63 -14.35 -17.37
N PRO A 97 -10.18 -13.09 -17.55
CA PRO A 97 -9.15 -12.50 -16.70
C PRO A 97 -9.71 -12.30 -15.29
N LYS A 98 -8.98 -12.80 -14.29
CA LYS A 98 -9.38 -12.69 -12.89
C LYS A 98 -9.72 -11.24 -12.50
N HIS A 99 -10.91 -11.04 -11.92
CA HIS A 99 -11.34 -9.75 -11.37
C HIS A 99 -10.89 -9.53 -9.92
N GLU A 100 -10.57 -10.57 -9.16
CA GLU A 100 -10.15 -10.46 -7.76
C GLU A 100 -8.64 -10.64 -7.58
N GLY A 101 -7.97 -9.56 -7.17
CA GLY A 101 -6.55 -9.55 -6.86
C GLY A 101 -6.20 -10.49 -5.70
N LYS A 102 -5.18 -11.32 -5.91
CA LYS A 102 -4.59 -12.26 -4.92
C LYS A 102 -3.95 -11.56 -3.70
N VAL A 103 -3.96 -10.23 -3.62
CA VAL A 103 -3.23 -9.45 -2.61
C VAL A 103 -4.20 -8.58 -1.81
N PRO A 104 -4.12 -8.55 -0.47
CA PRO A 104 -5.04 -7.78 0.35
C PRO A 104 -4.85 -6.27 0.12
N THR A 105 -5.81 -5.66 -0.60
CA THR A 105 -5.86 -4.22 -0.92
C THR A 105 -5.72 -3.33 0.32
N ASN A 106 -6.17 -3.80 1.48
CA ASN A 106 -6.08 -3.08 2.75
C ASN A 106 -4.63 -2.75 3.16
N LEU A 107 -3.65 -3.59 2.83
CA LEU A 107 -2.24 -3.31 3.15
C LEU A 107 -1.71 -2.11 2.35
N PHE A 108 -2.11 -2.00 1.08
CA PHE A 108 -1.76 -0.87 0.22
C PHE A 108 -2.42 0.42 0.73
N VAL A 109 -3.69 0.32 1.14
CA VAL A 109 -4.39 1.45 1.76
C VAL A 109 -3.68 1.88 3.05
N TYR A 110 -3.32 0.96 3.93
CA TYR A 110 -2.58 1.31 5.16
C TYR A 110 -1.22 1.95 4.87
N GLY A 111 -0.48 1.45 3.88
CA GLY A 111 0.76 2.06 3.43
C GLY A 111 0.57 3.49 2.94
N LEU A 112 -0.47 3.74 2.13
CA LEU A 112 -0.79 5.09 1.64
C LEU A 112 -1.20 6.02 2.79
N VAL A 113 -2.08 5.57 3.69
CA VAL A 113 -2.54 6.38 4.83
C VAL A 113 -1.35 6.71 5.74
N TYR A 114 -0.43 5.78 5.97
CA TYR A 114 0.81 6.06 6.71
C TYR A 114 1.67 7.12 6.01
N CYS A 115 1.94 6.95 4.70
CA CYS A 115 2.78 7.89 3.96
C CYS A 115 2.16 9.29 3.84
N VAL A 116 0.83 9.42 3.84
CA VAL A 116 0.15 10.72 3.90
C VAL A 116 0.14 11.27 5.33
N GLY A 117 -0.06 10.43 6.33
CA GLY A 117 -0.12 10.83 7.73
C GLY A 117 1.19 11.42 8.24
N VAL A 118 2.34 10.83 7.91
CA VAL A 118 3.66 11.28 8.40
C VAL A 118 3.91 12.78 8.13
N PRO A 119 3.82 13.29 6.89
CA PRO A 119 4.05 14.70 6.61
C PRO A 119 2.99 15.61 7.25
N ILE A 120 1.72 15.18 7.32
CA ILE A 120 0.66 15.95 8.00
C ILE A 120 1.00 16.14 9.48
N PHE A 121 1.33 15.05 10.18
CA PHE A 121 1.68 15.13 11.59
C PHE A 121 3.02 15.82 11.83
N ALA A 122 3.98 15.72 10.91
CA ALA A 122 5.20 16.51 10.96
C ALA A 122 4.90 18.02 10.94
N VAL A 123 4.00 18.47 10.07
CA VAL A 123 3.55 19.87 10.03
C VAL A 123 2.85 20.27 11.32
N VAL A 124 2.02 19.41 11.91
CA VAL A 124 1.26 19.75 13.13
C VAL A 124 2.13 19.79 14.40
N PHE A 125 3.18 18.98 14.47
CA PHE A 125 3.96 18.79 15.71
C PHE A 125 5.38 19.38 15.69
N ILE A 126 5.94 19.68 14.52
CA ILE A 126 7.32 20.22 14.40
C ILE A 126 7.33 21.70 13.99
N LEU A 127 6.37 22.14 13.17
CA LEU A 127 6.19 23.56 12.81
C LEU A 127 5.27 24.25 13.84
#